data_AF-A0A317E3B0-F1
#
_entry.id   AF-A0A317E3B0-F1
#
_cell.length_a   1.000
_cell.length_b   1.000
_cell.length_c   1.000
_cell.angle_alpha   90.00
_cell.angle_beta   90.00
_cell.angle_gamma   90.00
#
_symmetry.space_group_name_H-M   'P 1'
#
loop_
_entity.id
_entity.type
_entity.pdbx_description
1 polymer ?
#
loop_
_entity_poly.entity_id
_entity_poly.type
_entity_poly.pdbx_seq_one_letter_code
_entity_poly.pdbx_strand_id
1 'polypeptide(L)'
;MDPTNTLPPDSVPLDAVPVADPSFFDGLVLFLQSVAGWIATAFDGQVELLGKYGWRLLAGLGTTLEMVGISLAIGGLLAIPVALARLSRIGPIRALAVSYIFFFRGTPLLAQIFLIYYGSGQFRPFFESAGLWPIFREAYWCTLIAFSLNTAAYTGEILRGGIEAIPPGEIEAARALGMSRWLMLRRVILPGAYRIALPAYGNEIILMIKGSAIAMVVTILDLMGQTKLIYARSFSFEIYLYAAAIYLMVTFILTRAWARLEAWMNPQRRPPRAA
;
A
#
# COMPACT_ATOMS: atom_id res chain seq x y z
N MET A 1 7.95 -65.02 11.40
CA MET A 1 7.17 -63.83 11.04
C MET A 1 7.37 -62.83 12.16
N ASP A 2 8.25 -61.85 11.93
CA ASP A 2 8.65 -60.84 12.90
C ASP A 2 7.83 -59.55 12.67
N PRO A 3 7.08 -59.02 13.65
CA PRO A 3 6.11 -57.94 13.46
C PRO A 3 6.64 -56.52 13.73
N THR A 4 7.95 -56.25 13.75
CA THR A 4 8.48 -54.91 14.12
C THR A 4 9.36 -54.20 13.07
N ASN A 5 8.96 -54.18 11.80
CA ASN A 5 9.62 -53.32 10.82
C ASN A 5 8.63 -52.52 9.96
N THR A 6 8.14 -51.42 10.50
CA THR A 6 7.48 -50.34 9.74
C THR A 6 8.23 -49.04 9.99
N LEU A 7 9.40 -48.89 9.37
CA LEU A 7 9.98 -47.57 9.16
C LEU A 7 9.07 -46.80 8.17
N PRO A 8 8.81 -45.50 8.38
CA PRO A 8 8.05 -44.71 7.40
C PRO A 8 8.82 -44.68 6.07
N PRO A 9 8.14 -44.77 4.90
CA PRO A 9 8.80 -44.51 3.64
C PRO A 9 9.13 -43.02 3.55
N ASP A 10 10.38 -42.74 3.20
CA ASP A 10 10.89 -41.48 2.67
C ASP A 10 11.14 -40.33 3.65
N SER A 11 12.20 -40.47 4.47
CA SER A 11 13.00 -39.29 4.83
C SER A 11 13.79 -38.86 3.60
N VAL A 12 13.27 -37.92 2.81
CA VAL A 12 14.05 -37.26 1.75
C VAL A 12 15.34 -36.73 2.39
N PRO A 13 16.54 -37.07 1.88
CA PRO A 13 17.79 -36.56 2.42
C PRO A 13 17.74 -35.02 2.45
N LEU A 14 18.00 -34.41 3.61
CA LEU A 14 18.04 -32.95 3.77
C LEU A 14 19.12 -32.27 2.90
N ASP A 15 19.98 -33.08 2.29
CA ASP A 15 21.13 -32.68 1.49
C ASP A 15 20.78 -32.48 0.01
N ALA A 16 19.54 -32.77 -0.41
CA ALA A 16 19.08 -32.70 -1.79
C ALA A 16 18.56 -31.30 -2.22
N VAL A 17 18.85 -30.24 -1.44
CA VAL A 17 18.59 -28.87 -1.89
C VAL A 17 19.76 -28.45 -2.80
N PRO A 18 19.54 -28.25 -4.12
CA PRO A 18 20.61 -27.83 -5.01
C PRO A 18 21.16 -26.47 -4.55
N VAL A 19 22.38 -26.48 -4.04
CA VAL A 19 23.15 -25.26 -3.74
C VAL A 19 23.51 -24.64 -5.09
N ALA A 20 23.16 -23.36 -5.28
CA ALA A 20 23.48 -22.65 -6.51
C ALA A 20 25.00 -22.72 -6.78
N ASP A 21 25.36 -23.13 -7.99
CA ASP A 21 26.75 -23.21 -8.45
C ASP A 21 27.42 -21.82 -8.33
N PRO A 22 28.67 -21.71 -7.83
CA PRO A 22 29.42 -20.45 -7.77
C PRO A 22 29.37 -19.62 -9.07
N SER A 23 29.34 -20.26 -10.23
CA SER A 23 29.23 -19.60 -11.55
C SER A 23 27.92 -18.83 -11.76
N PHE A 24 26.83 -19.20 -11.08
CA PHE A 24 25.58 -18.43 -11.04
C PHE A 24 25.79 -17.08 -10.37
N PHE A 25 26.57 -17.02 -9.29
CA PHE A 25 26.85 -15.79 -8.57
C PHE A 25 27.77 -14.86 -9.38
N ASP A 26 28.74 -15.42 -10.10
CA ASP A 26 29.61 -14.64 -10.99
C ASP A 26 28.80 -14.04 -12.17
N GLY A 27 27.91 -14.85 -12.77
CA GLY A 27 26.99 -14.36 -13.80
C GLY A 27 26.05 -13.27 -13.29
N LEU A 28 25.57 -13.40 -12.05
CA LEU A 28 24.75 -12.39 -11.38
C LEU A 28 25.55 -11.09 -11.14
N VAL A 29 26.79 -11.18 -10.67
CA VAL A 29 27.65 -9.99 -10.45
C VAL A 29 27.95 -9.28 -11.75
N LEU A 30 28.28 -10.00 -12.83
CA LEU A 30 28.52 -9.43 -14.15
C LEU A 30 27.26 -8.76 -14.72
N PHE A 31 26.10 -9.40 -14.55
CA PHE A 31 24.82 -8.80 -14.93
C PHE A 31 24.57 -7.50 -14.16
N LEU A 32 24.74 -7.51 -12.83
CA LEU A 32 24.55 -6.31 -11.99
C LEU A 32 25.52 -5.18 -12.35
N GLN A 33 26.77 -5.49 -12.63
CA GLN A 33 27.77 -4.52 -13.11
C GLN A 33 27.41 -3.96 -14.49
N SER A 34 26.91 -4.80 -15.40
CA SER A 34 26.45 -4.35 -16.72
C SER A 34 25.24 -3.42 -16.63
N VAL A 35 24.29 -3.71 -15.73
CA VAL A 35 23.14 -2.86 -15.43
C VAL A 35 23.60 -1.55 -14.80
N ALA A 36 24.54 -1.59 -13.85
CA ALA A 36 25.08 -0.39 -13.22
C ALA A 36 25.84 0.52 -14.20
N GLY A 37 26.66 -0.06 -15.08
CA GLY A 37 27.36 0.68 -16.14
C GLY A 37 26.40 1.27 -17.18
N TRP A 38 25.36 0.53 -17.54
CA TRP A 38 24.30 1.04 -18.41
C TRP A 38 23.48 2.15 -17.76
N ILE A 39 23.18 2.06 -16.46
CA ILE A 39 22.56 3.16 -15.71
C ILE A 39 23.50 4.37 -15.70
N ALA A 40 24.79 4.21 -15.43
CA ALA A 40 25.71 5.34 -15.40
C ALA A 40 25.80 6.08 -16.76
N THR A 41 25.78 5.34 -17.87
CA THR A 41 25.84 5.90 -19.23
C THR A 41 24.49 6.43 -19.71
N ALA A 42 23.36 5.83 -19.30
CA ALA A 42 22.03 6.40 -19.49
C ALA A 42 21.86 7.74 -18.75
N PHE A 43 22.77 8.05 -17.82
CA PHE A 43 22.84 9.32 -17.12
C PHE A 43 23.71 10.40 -17.76
N ASP A 44 24.36 10.10 -18.88
CA ASP A 44 25.18 11.03 -19.64
C ASP A 44 24.33 11.78 -20.71
N GLY A 45 24.40 13.13 -20.76
CA GLY A 45 23.55 13.97 -21.64
C GLY A 45 22.17 14.38 -21.06
N GLN A 46 21.93 14.06 -19.79
CA GLN A 46 20.63 14.12 -19.12
C GLN A 46 20.08 15.51 -18.76
N VAL A 47 20.94 16.52 -18.68
CA VAL A 47 20.55 17.86 -18.22
C VAL A 47 19.53 18.51 -19.17
N GLU A 48 19.60 18.20 -20.46
CA GLU A 48 18.71 18.77 -21.48
C GLU A 48 17.31 18.14 -21.46
N LEU A 49 17.22 16.82 -21.28
CA LEU A 49 15.94 16.11 -21.12
C LEU A 49 15.24 16.47 -19.81
N LEU A 50 15.99 16.58 -18.71
CA LEU A 50 15.48 17.08 -17.42
C LEU A 50 15.03 18.53 -17.52
N GLY A 51 15.79 19.41 -18.19
CA GLY A 51 15.38 20.78 -18.43
C GLY A 51 14.08 20.89 -19.24
N LYS A 52 13.89 20.00 -20.22
CA LYS A 52 12.72 19.99 -21.11
C LYS A 52 11.46 19.38 -20.47
N TYR A 53 11.61 18.33 -19.66
CA TYR A 53 10.48 17.53 -19.17
C TYR A 53 10.36 17.47 -17.64
N GLY A 54 11.35 17.95 -16.89
CA GLY A 54 11.37 17.89 -15.43
C GLY A 54 10.13 18.53 -14.79
N TRP A 55 9.69 19.69 -15.29
CA TRP A 55 8.45 20.32 -14.84
C TRP A 55 7.22 19.40 -14.99
N ARG A 56 7.10 18.68 -16.12
CA ARG A 56 5.98 17.75 -16.34
C ARG A 56 6.02 16.56 -15.40
N LEU A 57 7.21 16.02 -15.11
CA LEU A 57 7.38 14.95 -14.14
C LEU A 57 7.03 15.43 -12.73
N LEU A 58 7.43 16.64 -12.34
CA LEU A 58 7.06 17.25 -11.06
C LEU A 58 5.56 17.53 -10.96
N ALA A 59 4.92 17.99 -12.05
CA ALA A 59 3.47 18.14 -12.10
C ALA A 59 2.75 16.79 -11.94
N GLY A 60 3.23 15.75 -12.62
CA GLY A 60 2.73 14.38 -12.45
C GLY A 60 2.91 13.86 -11.02
N LEU A 61 4.05 14.13 -10.39
CA LEU A 61 4.30 13.82 -8.98
C LEU A 61 3.31 14.56 -8.07
N GLY A 62 3.01 15.83 -8.36
CA GLY A 62 1.98 16.60 -7.66
C GLY A 62 0.63 15.88 -7.68
N THR A 63 0.17 15.49 -8.88
CA THR A 63 -1.06 14.71 -9.07
C THR A 63 -1.04 13.39 -8.30
N THR A 64 0.10 12.67 -8.33
CA THR A 64 0.28 11.42 -7.57
C THR A 64 0.10 11.66 -6.07
N LEU A 65 0.79 12.65 -5.51
CA LEU A 65 0.76 12.96 -4.08
C LEU A 65 -0.61 13.46 -3.63
N GLU A 66 -1.28 14.26 -4.46
CA GLU A 66 -2.65 14.73 -4.21
C GLU A 66 -3.63 13.55 -4.14
N MET A 67 -3.68 12.72 -5.19
CA MET A 67 -4.59 11.57 -5.23
C MET A 67 -4.35 10.60 -4.09
N VAL A 68 -3.07 10.25 -3.84
CA VAL A 68 -2.71 9.33 -2.76
C VAL A 68 -3.05 9.94 -1.41
N GLY A 69 -2.73 11.22 -1.19
CA GLY A 69 -3.03 11.93 0.06
C GLY A 69 -4.52 11.95 0.38
N ILE A 70 -5.36 12.29 -0.60
CA ILE A 70 -6.82 12.30 -0.44
C ILE A 70 -7.34 10.87 -0.20
N SER A 71 -6.84 9.89 -0.96
CA SER A 71 -7.26 8.49 -0.81
C SER A 71 -6.90 7.92 0.57
N LEU A 72 -5.71 8.24 1.08
CA LEU A 72 -5.27 7.85 2.42
C LEU A 72 -6.10 8.54 3.51
N ALA A 73 -6.47 9.80 3.32
CA ALA A 73 -7.30 10.52 4.28
C ALA A 73 -8.72 9.92 4.35
N ILE A 74 -9.38 9.73 3.20
CA ILE A 74 -10.71 9.11 3.14
C ILE A 74 -10.63 7.65 3.61
N GLY A 75 -9.64 6.90 3.12
CA GLY A 75 -9.43 5.50 3.48
C GLY A 75 -9.17 5.32 4.99
N GLY A 76 -8.36 6.19 5.60
CA GLY A 76 -8.08 6.19 7.03
C GLY A 76 -9.31 6.54 7.89
N LEU A 77 -10.17 7.46 7.41
CA LEU A 77 -11.44 7.75 8.08
C LEU A 77 -12.41 6.56 8.00
N LEU A 78 -12.51 5.91 6.83
CA LEU A 78 -13.34 4.72 6.61
C LEU A 78 -12.78 3.47 7.31
N ALA A 79 -11.48 3.43 7.59
CA ALA A 79 -10.84 2.31 8.29
C ALA A 79 -11.39 2.11 9.71
N ILE A 80 -11.76 3.19 10.41
CA ILE A 80 -12.32 3.11 11.77
C ILE A 80 -13.63 2.31 11.78
N PRO A 81 -14.70 2.70 11.07
CA PRO A 81 -15.93 1.93 11.05
C PRO A 81 -15.72 0.53 10.47
N VAL A 82 -14.84 0.33 9.48
CA VAL A 82 -14.52 -1.01 8.94
C VAL A 82 -13.92 -1.91 10.03
N ALA A 83 -12.94 -1.42 10.78
CA ALA A 83 -12.31 -2.17 11.87
C ALA A 83 -13.31 -2.51 12.99
N LEU A 84 -14.14 -1.54 13.39
CA LEU A 84 -15.15 -1.74 14.43
C LEU A 84 -16.26 -2.71 13.99
N ALA A 85 -16.73 -2.60 12.73
CA ALA A 85 -17.70 -3.51 12.16
C ALA A 85 -17.13 -4.95 12.11
N ARG A 86 -15.85 -5.08 11.76
CA ARG A 86 -15.14 -6.37 11.72
C ARG A 86 -14.95 -7.02 13.09
N LEU A 87 -14.91 -6.23 14.17
CA LEU A 87 -14.88 -6.66 15.57
C LEU A 87 -16.27 -6.80 16.21
N SER A 88 -17.32 -6.48 15.47
CA SER A 88 -18.69 -6.50 16.00
C SER A 88 -19.13 -7.91 16.39
N ARG A 89 -19.90 -7.99 17.48
CA ARG A 89 -20.59 -9.22 17.89
C ARG A 89 -21.84 -9.50 17.04
N ILE A 90 -22.33 -8.50 16.33
CA ILE A 90 -23.51 -8.61 15.47
C ILE A 90 -23.08 -9.31 14.18
N GLY A 91 -23.53 -10.55 14.00
CA GLY A 91 -23.14 -11.43 12.90
C GLY A 91 -23.21 -10.78 11.51
N PRO A 92 -24.34 -10.15 11.12
CA PRO A 92 -24.48 -9.49 9.82
C PRO A 92 -23.50 -8.33 9.59
N ILE A 93 -23.27 -7.47 10.60
CA ILE A 93 -22.33 -6.34 10.49
C ILE A 93 -20.91 -6.85 10.30
N ARG A 94 -20.53 -7.88 11.08
CA ARG A 94 -19.24 -8.53 10.95
C ARG A 94 -19.08 -9.19 9.59
N ALA A 95 -20.10 -9.91 9.12
CA ALA A 95 -20.08 -10.57 7.81
C ALA A 95 -19.89 -9.55 6.68
N LEU A 96 -20.60 -8.42 6.70
CA LEU A 96 -20.44 -7.35 5.72
C LEU A 96 -19.00 -6.81 5.70
N ALA A 97 -18.42 -6.54 6.88
CA ALA A 97 -17.04 -6.07 6.97
C ALA A 97 -16.03 -7.12 6.50
N VAL A 98 -16.24 -8.41 6.84
CA VAL A 98 -15.41 -9.52 6.35
C VAL A 98 -15.46 -9.59 4.82
N SER A 99 -16.65 -9.55 4.23
CA SER A 99 -16.82 -9.60 2.77
C SER A 99 -16.20 -8.40 2.08
N TYR A 100 -16.37 -7.19 2.63
CA TYR A 100 -15.73 -5.98 2.13
C TYR A 100 -14.19 -6.11 2.13
N ILE A 101 -13.61 -6.47 3.27
CA ILE A 101 -12.15 -6.64 3.42
C ILE A 101 -11.64 -7.72 2.48
N PHE A 102 -12.34 -8.85 2.40
CA PHE A 102 -11.98 -9.95 1.50
C PHE A 102 -11.99 -9.52 0.03
N PHE A 103 -13.03 -8.80 -0.41
CA PHE A 103 -13.12 -8.32 -1.79
C PHE A 103 -11.98 -7.34 -2.12
N PHE A 104 -11.81 -6.28 -1.33
CA PHE A 104 -10.85 -5.23 -1.68
C PHE A 104 -9.38 -5.64 -1.50
N ARG A 105 -9.08 -6.53 -0.56
CA ARG A 105 -7.72 -7.07 -0.38
C ARG A 105 -7.43 -8.30 -1.24
N GLY A 106 -8.49 -8.98 -1.70
CA GLY A 106 -8.40 -10.18 -2.53
C GLY A 106 -8.44 -9.90 -4.04
N THR A 107 -8.76 -8.67 -4.45
CA THR A 107 -8.83 -8.29 -5.87
C THR A 107 -7.74 -7.28 -6.25
N PRO A 108 -7.18 -7.35 -7.47
CA PRO A 108 -6.19 -6.38 -7.93
C PRO A 108 -6.75 -4.95 -7.97
N LEU A 109 -5.96 -3.96 -7.51
CA LEU A 109 -6.35 -2.55 -7.52
C LEU A 109 -6.72 -2.05 -8.93
N LEU A 110 -6.01 -2.51 -9.96
CA LEU A 110 -6.34 -2.21 -11.36
C LEU A 110 -7.76 -2.69 -11.73
N ALA A 111 -8.14 -3.89 -11.31
CA ALA A 111 -9.46 -4.43 -11.59
C ALA A 111 -10.56 -3.61 -10.89
N GLN A 112 -10.29 -3.13 -9.67
CA GLN A 112 -11.21 -2.24 -8.94
C GLN A 112 -11.42 -0.91 -9.68
N ILE A 113 -10.34 -0.29 -10.18
CA ILE A 113 -10.43 0.92 -11.00
C ILE A 113 -11.28 0.65 -12.26
N PHE A 114 -11.03 -0.46 -12.97
CA PHE A 114 -11.79 -0.80 -14.17
C PHE A 114 -13.27 -1.06 -13.89
N LEU A 115 -13.57 -1.77 -12.80
CA LEU A 115 -14.95 -2.04 -12.40
C LEU A 115 -15.69 -0.73 -12.10
N ILE A 116 -15.06 0.21 -11.39
CA ILE A 116 -15.69 1.49 -11.06
C ILE A 116 -15.79 2.39 -12.29
N TYR A 117 -14.70 2.55 -13.06
CA TYR A 117 -14.68 3.47 -14.19
C TYR A 117 -15.46 2.96 -15.41
N TYR A 118 -15.16 1.75 -15.89
CA TYR A 118 -15.85 1.19 -17.06
C TYR A 118 -17.18 0.53 -16.71
N GLY A 119 -17.28 -0.11 -15.54
CA GLY A 119 -18.50 -0.79 -15.11
C GLY A 119 -19.64 0.17 -14.74
N SER A 120 -19.34 1.38 -14.23
CA SER A 120 -20.37 2.37 -13.91
C SER A 120 -21.19 2.82 -15.12
N GLY A 121 -20.65 2.74 -16.34
CA GLY A 121 -21.37 3.02 -17.58
C GLY A 121 -22.60 2.14 -17.80
N GLN A 122 -22.60 0.91 -17.28
CA GLN A 122 -23.75 0.00 -17.35
C GLN A 122 -24.94 0.49 -16.51
N PHE A 123 -24.67 1.28 -15.47
CA PHE A 123 -25.64 1.83 -14.54
C PHE A 123 -25.85 3.33 -14.74
N ARG A 124 -25.51 3.85 -15.93
CA ARG A 124 -25.63 5.28 -16.24
C ARG A 124 -27.01 5.86 -15.90
N PRO A 125 -28.15 5.25 -16.29
CA PRO A 125 -29.47 5.82 -15.97
C PRO A 125 -29.69 6.03 -14.47
N PHE A 126 -29.20 5.09 -13.65
CA PHE A 126 -29.26 5.18 -12.19
C PHE A 126 -28.40 6.34 -11.68
N PHE A 127 -27.12 6.40 -12.06
CA PHE A 127 -26.22 7.46 -11.60
C PHE A 127 -26.61 8.85 -12.11
N GLU A 128 -27.21 8.93 -13.30
CA GLU A 128 -27.72 10.17 -13.88
C GLU A 128 -28.96 10.66 -13.13
N SER A 129 -29.90 9.76 -12.81
CA SER A 129 -31.08 10.09 -11.97
C SER A 129 -30.70 10.53 -10.55
N ALA A 130 -29.60 9.99 -10.01
CA ALA A 130 -29.09 10.34 -8.69
C ALA A 130 -28.20 11.60 -8.69
N GLY A 131 -27.92 12.21 -9.85
CA GLY A 131 -27.02 13.37 -9.97
C GLY A 131 -25.53 13.05 -9.74
N LEU A 132 -25.17 11.76 -9.71
CA LEU A 132 -23.80 11.28 -9.45
C LEU A 132 -23.00 11.02 -10.72
N TRP A 133 -23.64 11.06 -11.89
CA TRP A 133 -22.97 10.78 -13.17
C TRP A 133 -21.70 11.62 -13.44
N PRO A 134 -21.60 12.91 -13.04
CA PRO A 134 -20.36 13.68 -13.18
C PRO A 134 -19.15 13.05 -12.47
N ILE A 135 -19.38 12.36 -11.34
CA ILE A 135 -18.34 11.66 -10.59
C ILE A 135 -17.92 10.38 -11.34
N PHE A 136 -18.90 9.59 -11.77
CA PHE A 136 -18.61 8.27 -12.36
C PHE A 136 -18.13 8.30 -13.82
N ARG A 137 -18.33 9.42 -14.53
CA ARG A 137 -17.82 9.61 -15.90
C ARG A 137 -16.35 10.06 -15.95
N GLU A 138 -15.79 10.52 -14.84
CA GLU A 138 -14.45 11.08 -14.76
C GLU A 138 -13.45 10.07 -14.15
N ALA A 139 -12.37 9.78 -14.87
CA ALA A 139 -11.38 8.79 -14.44
C ALA A 139 -10.75 9.12 -13.08
N TYR A 140 -10.53 10.41 -12.80
CA TYR A 140 -9.95 10.89 -11.55
C TYR A 140 -10.80 10.45 -10.35
N TRP A 141 -12.09 10.79 -10.33
CA TRP A 141 -12.98 10.45 -9.21
C TRP A 141 -13.17 8.95 -9.06
N CYS A 142 -13.34 8.22 -10.16
CA CYS A 142 -13.42 6.76 -10.14
C CYS A 142 -12.18 6.12 -9.52
N THR A 143 -10.99 6.62 -9.88
CA THR A 143 -9.73 6.13 -9.33
C THR A 143 -9.58 6.51 -7.85
N LEU A 144 -9.97 7.73 -7.47
CA LEU A 144 -9.96 8.18 -6.08
C LEU A 144 -10.87 7.31 -5.20
N ILE A 145 -12.07 6.97 -5.69
CA ILE A 145 -13.00 6.05 -5.01
C ILE A 145 -12.36 4.66 -4.87
N ALA A 146 -11.82 4.10 -5.95
CA ALA A 146 -11.17 2.79 -5.93
C ALA A 146 -10.03 2.75 -4.90
N PHE A 147 -9.16 3.76 -4.93
CA PHE A 147 -8.02 3.90 -4.03
C PHE A 147 -8.47 4.05 -2.57
N SER A 148 -9.43 4.93 -2.31
CA SER A 148 -9.95 5.15 -0.95
C SER A 148 -10.56 3.88 -0.35
N LEU A 149 -11.35 3.14 -1.13
CA LEU A 149 -11.97 1.88 -0.67
C LEU A 149 -10.92 0.79 -0.45
N ASN A 150 -9.95 0.67 -1.35
CA ASN A 150 -8.84 -0.26 -1.20
C ASN A 150 -8.06 0.03 0.09
N THR A 151 -7.60 1.27 0.26
CA THR A 151 -6.88 1.71 1.46
C THR A 151 -7.72 1.51 2.72
N ALA A 152 -9.03 1.78 2.70
CA ALA A 152 -9.90 1.55 3.86
C ALA A 152 -9.96 0.08 4.28
N ALA A 153 -9.90 -0.86 3.33
CA ALA A 153 -9.89 -2.28 3.62
C ALA A 153 -8.56 -2.74 4.25
N TYR A 154 -7.43 -2.33 3.68
CA TYR A 154 -6.10 -2.63 4.24
C TYR A 154 -5.90 -1.98 5.60
N THR A 155 -6.18 -0.68 5.71
CA THR A 155 -6.03 0.09 6.95
C THR A 155 -7.01 -0.37 8.02
N GLY A 156 -8.24 -0.73 7.65
CA GLY A 156 -9.23 -1.29 8.58
C GLY A 156 -8.77 -2.60 9.20
N GLU A 157 -8.14 -3.48 8.41
CA GLU A 157 -7.57 -4.72 8.95
C GLU A 157 -6.34 -4.46 9.83
N ILE A 158 -5.47 -3.53 9.43
CA ILE A 158 -4.33 -3.10 10.24
C ILE A 158 -4.80 -2.56 11.60
N LEU A 159 -5.84 -1.70 11.59
CA LEU A 159 -6.41 -1.14 12.81
C LEU A 159 -7.10 -2.20 13.66
N ARG A 160 -7.81 -3.17 13.06
CA ARG A 160 -8.35 -4.34 13.76
C ARG A 160 -7.25 -5.09 14.51
N GLY A 161 -6.15 -5.40 13.83
CA GLY A 161 -4.99 -6.05 14.44
C GLY A 161 -4.40 -5.22 15.58
N GLY A 162 -4.34 -3.90 15.41
CA GLY A 162 -3.92 -2.96 16.46
C GLY A 162 -4.85 -2.97 17.68
N ILE A 163 -6.17 -3.06 17.49
CA ILE A 163 -7.15 -3.13 18.58
C ILE A 163 -7.03 -4.45 19.35
N GLU A 164 -6.88 -5.58 18.64
CA GLU A 164 -6.73 -6.90 19.26
C GLU A 164 -5.40 -7.07 20.02
N ALA A 165 -4.37 -6.34 19.62
CA ALA A 165 -3.06 -6.36 20.25
C ALA A 165 -2.98 -5.53 21.56
N ILE A 166 -4.05 -4.85 21.95
CA ILE A 166 -4.09 -4.09 23.21
C ILE A 166 -4.07 -5.06 24.40
N PRO A 167 -3.20 -4.86 25.41
CA PRO A 167 -3.17 -5.71 26.58
C PRO A 167 -4.53 -5.75 27.29
N PRO A 168 -5.03 -6.95 27.67
CA PRO A 168 -6.33 -7.08 28.33
C PRO A 168 -6.40 -6.29 29.64
N GLY A 169 -5.28 -6.14 30.35
CA GLY A 169 -5.18 -5.34 31.57
C GLY A 169 -5.52 -3.86 31.39
N GLU A 170 -5.24 -3.25 30.22
CA GLU A 170 -5.66 -1.85 29.94
C GLU A 170 -7.18 -1.74 29.84
N ILE A 171 -7.81 -2.74 29.24
CA ILE A 171 -9.26 -2.80 29.06
C ILE A 171 -9.95 -3.08 30.40
N GLU A 172 -9.39 -3.97 31.22
CA GLU A 172 -9.88 -4.30 32.56
C GLU A 172 -9.76 -3.11 33.52
N ALA A 173 -8.62 -2.41 33.52
CA ALA A 173 -8.40 -1.20 34.30
C ALA A 173 -9.40 -0.09 33.92
N ALA A 174 -9.62 0.13 32.63
CA ALA A 174 -10.62 1.10 32.17
C ALA A 174 -12.04 0.76 32.63
N ARG A 175 -12.40 -0.54 32.66
CA ARG A 175 -13.69 -1.00 33.22
C ARG A 175 -13.77 -0.81 34.72
N ALA A 176 -12.71 -1.09 35.47
CA ALA A 176 -12.65 -0.90 36.92
C ALA A 176 -12.83 0.56 37.33
N LEU A 177 -12.37 1.49 36.48
CA LEU A 177 -12.59 2.93 36.62
C LEU A 177 -14.00 3.41 36.16
N GLY A 178 -14.90 2.49 35.80
CA GLY A 178 -16.27 2.81 35.42
C GLY A 178 -16.44 3.42 34.03
N MET A 179 -15.43 3.31 33.14
CA MET A 179 -15.55 3.88 31.79
C MET A 179 -16.64 3.17 30.97
N SER A 180 -17.52 3.95 30.36
CA SER A 180 -18.47 3.44 29.37
C SER A 180 -17.73 2.91 28.13
N ARG A 181 -18.37 2.02 27.35
CA ARG A 181 -17.76 1.44 26.13
C ARG A 181 -17.25 2.50 25.15
N TRP A 182 -18.02 3.57 24.95
CA TRP A 182 -17.63 4.67 24.05
C TRP A 182 -16.47 5.50 24.60
N LEU A 183 -16.46 5.76 25.91
CA LEU A 183 -15.39 6.50 26.55
C LEU A 183 -14.07 5.72 26.49
N MET A 184 -14.13 4.42 26.81
CA MET A 184 -13.02 3.48 26.71
C MET A 184 -12.52 3.35 25.27
N LEU A 185 -13.43 3.24 24.30
CA LEU A 185 -13.07 3.18 22.89
C LEU A 185 -12.29 4.41 22.45
N ARG A 186 -12.80 5.60 22.77
CA ARG A 186 -12.22 6.88 22.34
C ARG A 186 -10.91 7.23 23.07
N ARG A 187 -10.80 6.91 24.37
CA ARG A 187 -9.67 7.37 25.20
C ARG A 187 -8.58 6.32 25.45
N VAL A 188 -8.90 5.03 25.33
CA VAL A 188 -7.96 3.94 25.63
C VAL A 188 -7.69 3.14 24.35
N ILE A 189 -8.74 2.56 23.78
CA ILE A 189 -8.61 1.56 22.71
C ILE A 189 -8.10 2.18 21.41
N LEU A 190 -8.79 3.19 20.86
CA LEU A 190 -8.40 3.78 19.56
C LEU A 190 -6.99 4.39 19.60
N PRO A 191 -6.62 5.25 20.58
CA PRO A 191 -5.28 5.80 20.65
C PRO A 191 -4.19 4.73 20.79
N GLY A 192 -4.43 3.69 21.61
CA GLY A 192 -3.51 2.56 21.78
C GLY A 192 -3.36 1.75 20.49
N ALA A 193 -4.48 1.39 19.87
CA ALA A 193 -4.51 0.66 18.61
C ALA A 193 -3.75 1.39 17.50
N TYR A 194 -3.95 2.71 17.35
CA TYR A 194 -3.24 3.51 16.35
C TYR A 194 -1.73 3.46 16.54
N ARG A 195 -1.23 3.54 17.78
CA ARG A 195 0.21 3.44 18.07
C ARG A 195 0.78 2.08 17.71
N ILE A 196 0.02 1.01 17.92
CA ILE A 196 0.42 -0.36 17.56
C ILE A 196 0.38 -0.56 16.04
N ALA A 197 -0.65 -0.01 15.37
CA ALA A 197 -0.90 -0.10 13.94
C ALA A 197 0.04 0.77 13.09
N LEU A 198 0.62 1.83 13.67
CA LEU A 198 1.41 2.84 12.96
C LEU A 198 2.53 2.28 12.04
N PRO A 199 3.32 1.27 12.44
CA PRO A 199 4.40 0.75 11.59
C PRO A 199 3.84 0.06 10.34
N ALA A 200 2.78 -0.73 10.49
CA ALA A 200 2.10 -1.39 9.38
C ALA A 200 1.40 -0.36 8.47
N TYR A 201 0.83 0.70 9.04
CA TYR A 201 0.22 1.77 8.27
C TYR A 201 1.24 2.53 7.42
N GLY A 202 2.46 2.73 7.90
CA GLY A 202 3.54 3.33 7.10
C GLY A 202 3.88 2.53 5.85
N ASN A 203 3.92 1.21 5.97
CA ASN A 203 4.12 0.32 4.82
C ASN A 203 2.98 0.46 3.81
N GLU A 204 1.74 0.57 4.28
CA GLU A 204 0.57 0.78 3.41
C GLU A 204 0.66 2.09 2.64
N ILE A 205 1.07 3.20 3.26
CA ILE A 205 1.26 4.49 2.59
C ILE A 205 2.31 4.36 1.47
N ILE A 206 3.44 3.70 1.76
CA ILE A 206 4.51 3.48 0.77
C ILE A 206 4.02 2.64 -0.41
N LEU A 207 3.26 1.57 -0.12
CA LEU A 207 2.66 0.73 -1.14
C LEU A 207 1.64 1.50 -1.97
N MET A 208 0.85 2.37 -1.34
CA MET A 208 -0.17 3.18 -2.03
C MET A 208 0.47 4.19 -3.00
N ILE A 209 1.58 4.84 -2.61
CA ILE A 209 2.33 5.72 -3.53
C ILE A 209 2.79 4.94 -4.77
N LYS A 210 3.38 3.76 -4.59
CA LYS A 210 3.87 2.94 -5.72
C LYS A 210 2.71 2.38 -6.56
N GLY A 211 1.65 1.92 -5.91
CA GLY A 211 0.46 1.35 -6.55
C GLY A 211 -0.35 2.40 -7.34
N SER A 212 -0.24 3.68 -6.95
CA SER A 212 -0.91 4.78 -7.65
C SER A 212 -0.52 4.92 -9.13
N ALA A 213 0.68 4.43 -9.49
CA ALA A 213 1.18 4.33 -10.87
C ALA A 213 0.18 3.68 -11.85
N ILE A 214 -0.68 2.80 -11.35
CA ILE A 214 -1.70 2.11 -12.15
C ILE A 214 -2.77 3.08 -12.69
N ALA A 215 -2.95 4.25 -12.06
CA ALA A 215 -3.88 5.30 -12.50
C ALA A 215 -3.65 5.74 -13.96
N MET A 216 -2.41 5.68 -14.47
CA MET A 216 -2.09 6.02 -15.86
C MET A 216 -2.87 5.19 -16.89
N VAL A 217 -3.32 3.99 -16.51
CA VAL A 217 -4.02 3.07 -17.41
C VAL A 217 -5.41 3.61 -17.77
N VAL A 218 -6.04 4.37 -16.87
CA VAL A 218 -7.29 5.09 -17.12
C VAL A 218 -7.04 6.57 -17.47
N THR A 219 -5.90 6.85 -18.11
CA THR A 219 -5.53 8.16 -18.68
C THR A 219 -5.28 9.28 -17.67
N ILE A 220 -5.07 8.94 -16.39
CA ILE A 220 -4.66 9.94 -15.40
C ILE A 220 -3.19 10.33 -15.67
N LEU A 221 -2.93 11.63 -15.70
CA LEU A 221 -1.59 12.19 -15.88
C LEU A 221 -0.87 12.36 -14.54
N ASP A 222 -0.73 11.26 -13.81
CA ASP A 222 0.12 11.13 -12.64
C ASP A 222 1.60 11.04 -13.06
N LEU A 223 2.53 10.76 -12.14
CA LEU A 223 3.95 10.64 -12.47
C LEU A 223 4.20 9.61 -13.59
N MET A 224 3.54 8.45 -13.55
CA MET A 224 3.69 7.44 -14.60
C MET A 224 2.95 7.81 -15.88
N GLY A 225 1.79 8.47 -15.78
CA GLY A 225 1.06 9.00 -16.93
C GLY A 225 1.85 10.03 -17.71
N GLN A 226 2.50 10.97 -17.02
CA GLN A 226 3.41 11.94 -17.64
C GLN A 226 4.61 11.25 -18.27
N THR A 227 5.22 10.31 -17.56
CA THR A 227 6.35 9.50 -18.06
C THR A 227 5.99 8.80 -19.37
N LYS A 228 4.84 8.10 -19.40
CA LYS A 228 4.33 7.41 -20.60
C LYS A 228 4.04 8.39 -21.75
N LEU A 229 3.46 9.55 -21.44
CA LEU A 229 3.14 10.57 -22.45
C LEU A 229 4.40 11.17 -23.08
N ILE A 230 5.43 11.43 -22.29
CA ILE A 230 6.70 11.98 -22.78
C ILE A 230 7.42 10.91 -23.60
N TYR A 231 7.49 9.67 -23.10
CA TYR A 231 8.09 8.55 -23.83
C TYR A 231 7.44 8.35 -25.21
N ALA A 232 6.12 8.42 -25.30
CA ALA A 232 5.41 8.28 -26.58
C ALA A 232 5.76 9.38 -27.61
N ARG A 233 6.39 10.49 -27.19
CA ARG A 233 6.81 11.59 -28.07
C ARG A 233 8.31 11.62 -28.32
N SER A 234 9.12 11.26 -27.33
CA SER A 234 10.59 11.31 -27.42
C SER A 234 11.23 9.97 -27.76
N PHE A 235 10.52 8.85 -27.56
CA PHE A 235 11.03 7.48 -27.64
C PHE A 235 12.26 7.20 -26.74
N SER A 236 12.49 8.05 -25.74
CA SER A 236 13.65 7.99 -24.83
C SER A 236 13.30 7.21 -23.57
N PHE A 237 13.92 6.04 -23.40
CA PHE A 237 13.69 5.15 -22.25
C PHE A 237 14.17 5.78 -20.93
N GLU A 238 15.15 6.69 -20.98
CA GLU A 238 15.75 7.40 -19.85
C GLU A 238 14.69 8.09 -18.98
N ILE A 239 13.54 8.45 -19.56
CA ILE A 239 12.41 9.04 -18.82
C ILE A 239 11.85 8.09 -17.76
N TYR A 240 11.82 6.78 -18.02
CA TYR A 240 11.42 5.79 -17.02
C TYR A 240 12.44 5.67 -15.88
N LEU A 241 13.74 5.86 -16.16
CA LEU A 241 14.78 5.90 -15.13
C LEU A 241 14.58 7.11 -14.20
N TYR A 242 14.25 8.28 -14.75
CA TYR A 242 13.91 9.45 -13.92
C TYR A 242 12.67 9.22 -13.06
N ALA A 243 11.60 8.68 -13.65
CA ALA A 243 10.39 8.38 -12.89
C ALA A 243 10.68 7.41 -11.74
N ALA A 244 11.46 6.36 -12.01
CA ALA A 244 11.90 5.40 -10.99
C ALA A 244 12.75 6.08 -9.89
N ALA A 245 13.69 6.96 -10.27
CA ALA A 245 14.48 7.72 -9.32
C ALA A 245 13.62 8.66 -8.45
N ILE A 246 12.61 9.31 -9.03
CA ILE A 246 11.65 10.14 -8.29
C ILE A 246 10.84 9.29 -7.30
N TYR A 247 10.28 8.15 -7.74
CA TYR A 247 9.57 7.23 -6.85
C TYR A 247 10.45 6.71 -5.71
N LEU A 248 11.71 6.39 -6.00
CA LEU A 248 12.68 5.94 -5.02
C LEU A 248 12.98 7.05 -4.01
N MET A 249 13.22 8.28 -4.47
CA MET A 249 13.45 9.45 -3.63
C MET A 249 12.25 9.73 -2.72
N VAL A 250 11.04 9.76 -3.28
CA VAL A 250 9.79 9.97 -2.51
C VAL A 250 9.61 8.88 -1.47
N THR A 251 9.79 7.61 -1.86
CA THR A 251 9.71 6.47 -0.93
C THR A 251 10.75 6.59 0.17
N PHE A 252 12.00 6.94 -0.15
CA PHE A 252 13.07 7.10 0.82
C PHE A 252 12.77 8.20 1.83
N ILE A 253 12.34 9.38 1.36
CA ILE A 253 11.95 10.50 2.22
C ILE A 253 10.80 10.08 3.13
N LEU A 254 9.77 9.46 2.58
CA LEU A 254 8.59 9.02 3.32
C LEU A 254 8.96 7.97 4.38
N THR A 255 9.74 6.94 4.05
CA THR A 255 10.18 5.93 5.01
C THR A 255 10.97 6.56 6.16
N ARG A 256 11.87 7.51 5.86
CA ARG A 256 12.66 8.22 6.88
C ARG A 256 11.82 9.18 7.72
N ALA A 257 10.81 9.81 7.14
CA ALA A 257 9.86 10.65 7.87
C ALA A 257 8.98 9.79 8.80
N TRP A 258 8.49 8.66 8.28
CA TRP A 258 7.64 7.74 9.03
C TRP A 258 8.37 7.08 10.19
N ALA A 259 9.62 6.63 9.99
CA ALA A 259 10.44 6.07 11.06
C ALA A 259 10.69 7.09 12.20
N ARG A 260 10.86 8.38 11.87
CA ARG A 260 10.97 9.44 12.89
C ARG A 260 9.67 9.66 13.63
N LEU A 261 8.55 9.67 12.92
CA LEU A 261 7.21 9.77 13.53
C LEU A 261 6.95 8.59 14.48
N GLU A 262 7.28 7.37 14.05
CA GLU A 262 7.15 6.16 14.87
C GLU A 262 8.02 6.24 16.13
N ALA A 263 9.28 6.64 16.02
CA ALA A 263 10.20 6.79 17.15
C ALA A 263 9.80 7.92 18.13
N TRP A 264 9.03 8.89 17.67
CA TRP A 264 8.43 9.94 18.50
C TRP A 264 7.16 9.44 19.22
N MET A 265 6.28 8.71 18.52
CA MET A 265 5.03 8.19 19.09
C MET A 265 5.22 7.00 20.03
N ASN A 266 6.24 6.16 19.80
CA ASN A 266 6.55 4.97 20.59
C ASN A 266 7.97 5.01 21.18
N PRO A 267 8.27 5.88 22.17
CA PRO A 267 9.60 5.97 22.78
C PRO A 267 10.09 4.65 23.40
N GLN A 268 9.16 3.80 23.84
CA GLN A 268 9.41 2.51 24.49
C GLN A 268 9.95 1.43 23.52
N ARG A 269 9.80 1.63 22.20
CA ARG A 269 10.31 0.71 21.17
C ARG A 269 11.69 1.10 20.62
N ARG A 270 12.37 2.09 21.22
CA ARG A 270 13.73 2.48 20.79
C ARG A 270 14.68 1.31 21.07
N PRO A 271 15.57 0.95 20.12
CA PRO A 271 16.62 -0.01 20.42
C PRO A 271 17.46 0.49 21.61
N PRO A 272 17.95 -0.38 22.49
CA PRO A 272 18.84 0.01 23.56
C PRO A 272 20.01 0.80 22.97
N ARG A 273 20.37 1.94 23.58
CA ARG A 273 21.59 2.65 23.18
C ARG A 273 22.75 1.67 23.32
N ALA A 274 23.47 1.42 22.23
CA ALA A 274 24.74 0.72 22.29
C ALA A 274 25.63 1.50 23.28
N ALA A 275 26.03 0.81 24.35
CA ALA A 275 26.90 1.34 25.39
C ALA A 275 28.34 1.46 24.87
#